data_AF-A0A8T3X1U3-F1
#
_entry.id   AF-A0A8T3X1U3-F1
#
_cell.length_a   1.000
_cell.length_b   1.000
_cell.length_c   1.000
_cell.angle_alpha   90.00
_cell.angle_beta   90.00
_cell.angle_gamma   90.00
#
_symmetry.space_group_name_H-M   'P 1'
#
loop_
_entity.id
_entity.type
_entity.pdbx_description
1 polymer ?
#
loop_
_entity_poly.entity_id
_entity_poly.type
_entity_poly.pdbx_seq_one_letter_code
_entity_poly.pdbx_strand_id
1 'polypeptide(L)' 'MYFTRRRKRGSVSLLNSQNRFSVTIDDRGRIFIPAEIRRSFGMTAGETLFLYPITSENAVLIKRGVGNAK' A
#
# COMPACT_ATOMS: atom_id res chain seq x y z
N MET A 1 -10.37 -33.13 -10.75
CA MET A 1 -11.06 -32.36 -9.69
C MET A 1 -10.43 -30.97 -9.63
N TYR A 2 -11.00 -29.96 -10.29
CA TYR A 2 -10.43 -28.61 -10.32
C TYR A 2 -11.01 -27.80 -9.16
N PHE A 3 -10.19 -27.54 -8.13
CA PHE A 3 -10.55 -26.58 -7.10
C PHE A 3 -10.36 -25.17 -7.67
N THR A 4 -11.42 -24.54 -8.18
CA THR A 4 -11.46 -23.08 -8.37
C THR A 4 -11.51 -22.42 -7.00
N ARG A 5 -10.34 -22.30 -6.35
CA ARG A 5 -10.16 -21.46 -5.17
C ARG A 5 -10.44 -20.03 -5.63
N ARG A 6 -11.69 -19.55 -5.47
CA ARG A 6 -11.99 -18.11 -5.51
C ARG A 6 -11.13 -17.49 -4.40
N ARG A 7 -9.90 -17.09 -4.73
CA ARG A 7 -9.06 -16.31 -3.83
C ARG A 7 -9.82 -15.02 -3.61
N LYS A 8 -10.44 -14.86 -2.43
CA LYS A 8 -11.02 -13.58 -2.01
C LYS A 8 -9.89 -12.56 -2.16
N ARG A 9 -9.97 -11.70 -3.17
CA ARG A 9 -9.03 -10.59 -3.32
C ARG A 9 -9.27 -9.72 -2.10
N GLY A 10 -8.30 -9.67 -1.19
CA GLY A 10 -8.40 -8.79 -0.03
C GLY A 10 -8.51 -7.34 -0.49
N SER A 11 -9.09 -6.47 0.32
CA SER A 11 -9.15 -5.04 0.06
C SER A 11 -8.56 -4.29 1.24
N VAL A 12 -7.84 -3.20 0.97
CA VAL A 12 -7.34 -2.29 2.00
C VAL A 12 -7.75 -0.85 1.68
N SER A 13 -7.88 -0.05 2.72
CA SER A 13 -8.01 1.40 2.55
C SER A 13 -6.64 2.04 2.64
N LEU A 14 -6.27 2.83 1.64
CA LEU A 14 -5.13 3.74 1.69
C LEU A 14 -5.62 5.13 2.09
N LEU A 15 -4.95 5.74 3.06
CA LEU A 15 -5.32 7.04 3.60
C LEU A 15 -4.16 8.01 3.45
N ASN A 16 -4.48 9.26 3.10
CA ASN A 16 -3.61 10.41 3.35
C ASN A 16 -4.38 11.42 4.23
N SER A 17 -3.83 12.62 4.44
CA SER A 17 -4.47 13.63 5.30
C SER A 17 -5.83 14.13 4.81
N GLN A 18 -6.18 13.88 3.55
CA GLN A 18 -7.34 14.49 2.88
C GLN A 18 -8.32 13.47 2.31
N ASN A 19 -7.84 12.27 1.97
CA ASN A 19 -8.54 11.31 1.12
C ASN A 19 -8.39 9.88 1.64
N ARG A 20 -9.42 9.07 1.36
CA ARG A 20 -9.45 7.62 1.57
C ARG A 20 -9.72 6.92 0.25
N PHE A 21 -8.86 5.96 -0.11
CA PHE A 21 -8.96 5.18 -1.34
C PHE A 21 -9.12 3.70 -1.00
N SER A 22 -10.14 3.04 -1.56
CA SER A 22 -10.25 1.59 -1.48
C SER A 22 -9.44 0.95 -2.60
N VAL A 23 -8.50 0.06 -2.25
CA VAL A 23 -7.68 -0.65 -3.22
C VAL A 23 -7.76 -2.16 -3.01
N THR A 24 -7.71 -2.90 -4.11
CA THR A 24 -7.71 -4.36 -4.10
C THR A 24 -6.28 -4.87 -4.00
N ILE A 25 -6.08 -5.90 -3.18
CA ILE A 25 -4.84 -6.66 -3.11
C ILE A 25 -4.83 -7.64 -4.28
N ASP A 26 -3.74 -7.64 -5.05
CA ASP A 26 -3.57 -8.60 -6.14
C ASP A 26 -3.25 -10.01 -5.64
N ASP A 27 -3.11 -10.95 -6.57
CA ASP A 27 -2.85 -12.36 -6.30
C ASP A 27 -1.47 -12.63 -5.65
N ARG A 28 -0.57 -11.65 -5.69
CA ARG A 28 0.77 -11.67 -5.09
C ARG A 28 0.84 -10.92 -3.77
N GLY A 29 -0.28 -10.42 -3.25
CA GLY A 29 -0.29 -9.67 -1.99
C GLY A 29 0.16 -8.21 -2.15
N ARG A 30 0.19 -7.67 -3.37
CA ARG A 30 0.61 -6.30 -3.63
C ARG A 30 -0.60 -5.37 -3.72
N ILE A 31 -0.35 -4.10 -3.45
CA ILE A 31 -1.33 -3.03 -3.60
C ILE A 31 -0.80 -1.97 -4.56
N PHE A 32 -1.71 -1.33 -5.29
CA PHE A 32 -1.40 -0.16 -6.09
C PHE A 32 -1.61 1.09 -5.23
N ILE A 33 -0.62 1.99 -5.20
CA ILE A 33 -0.74 3.29 -4.54
C ILE A 33 -1.29 4.30 -5.57
N PRO A 34 -2.49 4.90 -5.37
CA PRO A 34 -3.06 5.91 -6.25
C PRO A 34 -2.13 7.08 -6.53
N ALA A 35 -2.27 7.71 -7.71
CA ALA A 35 -1.38 8.79 -8.15
C ALA A 35 -1.43 10.00 -7.21
N GLU A 36 -2.58 10.27 -6.62
CA GLU A 36 -2.84 11.33 -5.65
C GLU A 36 -2.01 11.14 -4.39
N ILE A 37 -1.97 9.91 -3.85
CA ILE A 37 -1.13 9.57 -2.69
C ILE A 37 0.34 9.68 -3.07
N ARG A 38 0.75 9.11 -4.22
CA ARG A 38 2.16 9.19 -4.66
C ARG A 38 2.62 10.64 -4.77
N ARG A 39 1.80 11.52 -5.35
CA ARG A 39 2.10 12.96 -5.48
C ARG A 39 2.13 13.65 -4.12
N SER A 40 1.16 13.40 -3.24
CA SER A 40 1.12 14.06 -1.91
C SER A 40 2.32 13.71 -1.06
N PHE A 41 2.89 12.52 -1.24
CA PHE A 41 4.11 12.09 -0.52
C PHE A 41 5.39 12.28 -1.34
N GLY A 42 5.34 12.75 -2.58
CA GLY A 42 6.51 12.93 -3.45
C GLY A 42 7.23 11.63 -3.80
N MET A 43 6.48 10.53 -3.95
CA MET A 43 7.02 9.19 -4.19
C MET A 43 7.42 8.98 -5.65
N THR A 44 8.54 8.31 -5.87
CA THR A 44 9.01 7.94 -7.22
C THR A 44 9.08 6.42 -7.40
N ALA A 45 9.04 5.96 -8.64
CA ALA A 45 9.21 4.55 -8.94
C ALA A 45 10.61 4.07 -8.53
N GLY A 46 10.69 2.89 -7.91
CA GLY A 46 11.95 2.31 -7.43
C GLY A 46 12.39 2.79 -6.04
N GLU A 47 11.64 3.69 -5.40
CA GLU A 47 11.92 4.13 -4.04
C GLU A 47 11.63 3.04 -3.00
N THR A 48 12.49 2.95 -1.98
CA THR A 48 12.29 2.06 -0.83
C THR A 48 11.28 2.67 0.14
N LEU A 49 10.29 1.88 0.54
CA LEU A 49 9.28 2.26 1.53
C LEU A 49 9.42 1.40 2.78
N PHE A 50 9.35 2.04 3.94
CA PHE A 50 9.30 1.38 5.24
C PHE A 50 7.86 1.20 5.68
N LEU A 51 7.55 0.01 6.20
CA LEU A 51 6.23 -0.37 6.69
C LEU A 51 6.31 -0.59 8.20
N TYR A 52 5.46 0.12 8.96
CA TYR A 52 5.36 -0.02 10.41
C TYR A 52 3.95 -0.47 10.78
N PRO A 53 3.78 -1.65 11.39
CA PRO A 53 2.47 -2.09 11.85
C PRO A 53 2.02 -1.25 13.05
N ILE A 54 0.77 -0.76 13.00
CA ILE A 54 0.07 -0.12 14.11
C ILE A 54 -0.98 -1.12 14.59
N THR A 55 -0.61 -1.94 15.58
CA THR A 55 -1.42 -3.07 16.05
C THR A 55 -2.75 -2.64 16.68
N SER A 56 -2.77 -1.49 17.37
CA SER A 56 -3.98 -0.92 17.98
C SER A 56 -5.05 -0.53 16.95
N GLU A 57 -4.65 -0.24 15.71
CA GLU A 57 -5.54 0.25 14.65
C GLU A 57 -5.71 -0.75 13.50
N ASN A 58 -5.09 -1.93 13.60
CA ASN A 58 -4.98 -2.90 12.51
C ASN A 58 -4.55 -2.22 11.19
N ALA A 59 -3.59 -1.30 11.29
CA ALA A 59 -3.14 -0.45 10.21
C ALA A 59 -1.64 -0.63 9.96
N VAL A 60 -1.17 -0.16 8.80
CA VAL A 60 0.25 -0.09 8.46
C VAL A 60 0.57 1.34 8.09
N LEU A 61 1.51 1.94 8.80
CA LEU A 61 2.09 3.22 8.44
C LEU A 61 3.16 3.00 7.37
N ILE A 62 3.05 3.76 6.28
CA ILE A 62 4.02 3.76 5.20
C ILE A 62 4.88 5.02 5.34
N LYS A 63 6.19 4.86 5.46
CA LYS A 63 7.15 5.98 5.49
C LYS A 63 8.11 5.85 4.32
N ARG A 64 8.36 6.95 3.61
CA ARG A 64 9.40 7.01 2.59
C ARG A 64 10.77 6.78 3.22
N GLY A 65 11.57 5.92 2.60
CA GLY A 65 12.97 5.80 2.95
C GLY A 65 13.75 6.93 2.32
N VAL A 66 14.19 7.89 3.12
CA VAL A 66 15.16 8.88 2.65
C VAL A 66 16.49 8.15 2.53
N GLY A 67 16.74 7.56 1.37
CA GLY A 67 18.07 7.15 0.98
C GLY A 67 18.88 8.41 0.70
N ASN A 68 19.97 8.62 1.43
CA ASN A 68 21.01 9.52 0.97
C ASN A 68 21.42 9.02 -0.42
N ALA A 69 21.03 9.74 -1.47
CA ALA A 69 21.62 9.55 -2.79
C ALA A 69 23.12 9.80 -2.61
N LYS A 70 23.92 8.73 -2.70
CA LYS A 70 25.36 8.82 -2.90
C LYS A 70 25.62 9.02 -4.38
#